data_AF-A0AAP5H0V6-F1
#
_entry.id   AF-A0AAP5H0V6-F1
#
_cell.length_a   1.000
_cell.length_b   1.000
_cell.length_c   1.000
_cell.angle_alpha   90.00
_cell.angle_beta   90.00
_cell.angle_gamma   90.00
#
_symmetry.space_group_name_H-M   'P 1'
#
loop_
_entity.id
_entity.type
_entity.pdbx_description
1 polymer ?
#
loop_
_entity_poly.entity_id
_entity_poly.type
_entity_poly.pdbx_seq_one_letter_code
_entity_poly.pdbx_strand_id
1 'polypeptide(L)'
;MKYVFVLISFCTMIIAGCIEATPQSSLSFDLEQDEQRIYEQLKDRLDESVLLNVEPMSVAKMYVYASYLGEYDVAYTLYTQREGYVAWSRLEDQQIPEKDQGNKEQITANFRNIEQGEFYEQGEHEGYIEYEKEAGAKSFFQMIKDENNIWKVAFMPLQ
;
A
#
# COMPACT_ATOMS: atom_id res chain seq x y z
N MET A 1 -70.14 -38.00 -8.40
CA MET A 1 -69.09 -37.15 -7.79
C MET A 1 -67.75 -37.74 -8.17
N LYS A 2 -67.00 -37.08 -9.06
CA LYS A 2 -65.65 -37.47 -9.50
C LYS A 2 -64.76 -36.27 -9.24
N TYR A 3 -63.85 -36.37 -8.27
CA TYR A 3 -62.83 -35.36 -8.02
C TYR A 3 -61.60 -35.69 -8.87
N VAL A 4 -61.26 -34.78 -9.78
CA VAL A 4 -60.02 -34.79 -10.55
C VAL A 4 -58.98 -34.03 -9.73
N PHE A 5 -57.92 -34.72 -9.30
CA PHE A 5 -56.73 -34.11 -8.71
C PHE A 5 -55.88 -33.51 -9.83
N VAL A 6 -55.73 -32.19 -9.84
CA VAL A 6 -54.77 -31.48 -10.69
C VAL A 6 -53.48 -31.31 -9.88
N LEU A 7 -52.42 -32.04 -10.28
CA LEU A 7 -51.06 -31.85 -9.78
C LEU A 7 -50.46 -30.60 -10.44
N ILE A 8 -50.37 -29.51 -9.67
CA ILE A 8 -49.60 -28.33 -10.05
C ILE A 8 -48.14 -28.61 -9.70
N SER A 9 -47.35 -28.91 -10.72
CA SER A 9 -45.90 -29.00 -10.65
C SER A 9 -45.34 -27.60 -10.42
N PHE A 10 -44.95 -27.30 -9.18
CA PHE A 10 -44.17 -26.10 -8.87
C PHE A 10 -42.73 -26.36 -9.28
N CYS A 11 -42.38 -25.81 -10.45
CA CYS A 11 -41.00 -25.70 -10.92
C CYS A 11 -40.22 -24.82 -9.94
N THR A 12 -39.39 -25.43 -9.10
CA THR A 12 -38.43 -24.73 -8.26
C THR A 12 -37.39 -24.04 -9.15
N MET A 13 -37.52 -22.71 -9.28
CA MET A 13 -36.44 -21.86 -9.76
C MET A 13 -35.27 -21.98 -8.79
N ILE A 14 -34.20 -22.65 -9.24
CA ILE A 14 -32.89 -22.52 -8.63
C ILE A 14 -32.41 -21.11 -8.95
N ILE A 15 -32.53 -20.21 -7.97
CA ILE A 15 -31.81 -18.94 -8.00
C ILE A 15 -30.35 -19.33 -7.76
N ALA A 16 -29.63 -19.58 -8.85
CA ALA A 16 -28.18 -19.57 -8.84
C ALA A 16 -27.77 -18.12 -8.54
N GLY A 17 -27.69 -17.81 -7.24
CA GLY A 17 -26.98 -16.63 -6.78
C GLY A 17 -25.54 -16.79 -7.24
N CYS A 18 -25.16 -16.09 -8.30
CA CYS A 18 -23.78 -15.81 -8.59
C CYS A 18 -23.25 -15.11 -7.34
N ILE A 19 -22.47 -15.82 -6.52
CA ILE A 19 -21.59 -15.19 -5.56
C ILE A 19 -20.60 -14.42 -6.44
N GLU A 20 -20.85 -13.13 -6.65
CA GLU A 20 -19.82 -12.22 -7.14
C GLU A 20 -18.72 -12.26 -6.08
N ALA A 21 -17.70 -13.08 -6.31
CA ALA A 21 -16.48 -13.05 -5.54
C ALA A 21 -15.92 -11.63 -5.72
N THR A 22 -16.14 -10.79 -4.72
CA THR A 22 -15.51 -9.48 -4.66
C THR A 22 -14.02 -9.74 -4.79
N PRO A 23 -13.31 -9.19 -5.80
CA PRO A 23 -11.90 -9.45 -5.95
C PRO A 23 -11.22 -9.03 -4.65
N GLN A 24 -10.68 -9.99 -3.93
CA GLN A 24 -9.97 -9.75 -2.68
C GLN A 24 -8.72 -8.96 -3.04
N SER A 25 -8.74 -7.65 -2.78
CA SER A 25 -7.60 -6.78 -3.03
C SER A 25 -6.44 -7.20 -2.14
N SER A 26 -5.41 -7.82 -2.72
CA SER A 26 -4.17 -8.21 -2.06
C SER A 26 -2.99 -7.54 -2.74
N LEU A 27 -1.93 -7.26 -1.97
CA LEU A 27 -0.67 -6.81 -2.55
C LEU A 27 -0.11 -7.85 -3.52
N SER A 28 0.70 -7.39 -4.48
CA SER A 28 1.40 -8.26 -5.45
C SER A 28 2.63 -8.95 -4.83
N PHE A 29 2.98 -8.57 -3.60
CA PHE A 29 4.17 -9.01 -2.90
C PHE A 29 3.88 -9.23 -1.40
N ASP A 30 4.77 -9.99 -0.77
CA ASP A 30 4.96 -10.02 0.67
C ASP A 30 6.31 -9.39 1.03
N LEU A 31 6.49 -8.99 2.29
CA LEU A 31 7.79 -8.61 2.80
C LEU A 31 8.68 -9.85 2.93
N GLU A 32 9.93 -9.75 2.46
CA GLU A 32 10.93 -10.78 2.65
C GLU A 32 11.30 -10.92 4.13
N GLN A 33 11.99 -12.02 4.49
CA GLN A 33 12.28 -12.31 5.91
C GLN A 33 12.98 -11.16 6.64
N ASP A 34 13.98 -10.54 6.00
CA ASP A 34 14.70 -9.40 6.60
C ASP A 34 13.85 -8.13 6.62
N GLU A 35 13.09 -7.87 5.56
CA GLU A 35 12.15 -6.74 5.50
C GLU A 35 11.09 -6.84 6.60
N GLN A 36 10.50 -8.02 6.79
CA GLN A 36 9.53 -8.29 7.85
C GLN A 36 10.17 -8.09 9.22
N ARG A 37 11.40 -8.57 9.44
CA ARG A 37 12.10 -8.40 10.72
C ARG A 37 12.32 -6.91 11.03
N ILE A 38 12.75 -6.12 10.05
CA ILE A 38 12.96 -4.67 10.20
C ILE A 38 11.63 -3.96 10.43
N TYR A 39 10.59 -4.35 9.67
CA TYR A 39 9.24 -3.83 9.80
C TYR A 39 8.69 -4.01 11.22
N GLU A 40 8.80 -5.21 11.81
CA GLU A 40 8.34 -5.46 13.17
C GLU A 40 9.12 -4.64 14.21
N GLN A 41 10.43 -4.45 14.00
CA GLN A 41 11.24 -3.59 14.88
C GLN A 41 10.83 -2.12 14.78
N LEU A 42 10.55 -1.64 13.56
CA LEU A 42 10.04 -0.30 13.32
C LEU A 42 8.67 -0.13 13.97
N LYS A 43 7.77 -1.11 13.82
CA LYS A 43 6.42 -1.08 14.39
C LYS A 43 6.41 -1.08 15.91
N ASP A 44 7.28 -1.86 16.55
CA ASP A 44 7.39 -1.94 18.03
C ASP A 44 7.82 -0.61 18.66
N ARG A 45 8.71 0.13 18.00
CA ARG A 45 9.43 1.26 18.62
C ARG A 45 9.22 2.61 17.94
N LEU A 46 8.74 2.61 16.70
CA LEU A 46 8.70 3.76 15.78
C LEU A 46 10.07 4.46 15.68
N ASP A 47 11.14 3.68 15.83
CA ASP A 47 12.54 4.15 15.79
C ASP A 47 13.09 3.93 14.39
N GLU A 48 13.29 5.03 13.65
CA GLU A 48 13.78 4.96 12.26
C GLU A 48 15.22 4.48 12.14
N SER A 49 16.00 4.41 13.22
CA SER A 49 17.38 3.92 13.16
C SER A 49 17.49 2.47 12.69
N VAL A 50 16.41 1.69 12.81
CA VAL A 50 16.32 0.31 12.28
C VAL A 50 16.35 0.27 10.75
N LEU A 51 16.11 1.41 10.08
CA LEU A 51 16.14 1.57 8.63
C LEU A 51 17.53 1.91 8.09
N LEU A 52 18.54 2.03 8.96
CA LEU A 52 19.91 2.32 8.53
C LEU A 52 20.44 1.19 7.64
N ASN A 53 20.97 1.55 6.46
CA ASN A 53 21.42 0.63 5.41
C ASN A 53 20.33 -0.26 4.81
N VAL A 54 19.05 0.09 4.98
CA VAL A 54 17.95 -0.58 4.28
C VAL A 54 17.83 0.01 2.87
N GLU A 55 17.74 -0.89 1.89
CA GLU A 55 17.61 -0.50 0.49
C GLU A 55 16.31 0.30 0.24
N PRO A 56 16.33 1.30 -0.66
CA PRO A 56 15.17 2.13 -0.95
C PRO A 56 13.90 1.32 -1.30
N MET A 57 14.06 0.27 -2.12
CA MET A 57 12.95 -0.61 -2.51
C MET A 57 12.29 -1.27 -1.29
N SER A 58 13.08 -1.76 -0.32
CA SER A 58 12.55 -2.37 0.89
C SER A 58 11.80 -1.35 1.77
N VAL A 59 12.29 -0.11 1.87
CA VAL A 59 11.55 0.97 2.56
C VAL A 59 10.21 1.25 1.88
N ALA A 60 10.19 1.33 0.55
CA ALA A 60 8.96 1.54 -0.21
C ALA A 60 7.95 0.39 -0.02
N LYS A 61 8.40 -0.87 -0.08
CA LYS A 61 7.56 -2.04 0.21
C LYS A 61 6.98 -1.98 1.63
N MET A 62 7.79 -1.66 2.64
CA MET A 62 7.33 -1.49 4.02
C MET A 62 6.27 -0.39 4.15
N TYR A 63 6.40 0.72 3.43
CA TYR A 63 5.41 1.80 3.43
C TYR A 63 4.08 1.36 2.81
N VAL A 64 4.13 0.71 1.65
CA VAL A 64 2.94 0.18 0.98
C VAL A 64 2.27 -0.87 1.86
N TYR A 65 3.05 -1.73 2.51
CA TYR A 65 2.58 -2.75 3.45
C TYR A 65 1.90 -2.14 4.69
N ALA A 66 2.52 -1.17 5.35
CA ALA A 66 1.92 -0.44 6.48
C ALA A 66 0.61 0.25 6.06
N SER A 67 0.63 0.91 4.91
CA SER A 67 -0.55 1.60 4.36
C SER A 67 -1.69 0.61 4.08
N TYR A 68 -1.37 -0.56 3.53
CA TYR A 68 -2.35 -1.62 3.26
C TYR A 68 -2.94 -2.20 4.54
N LEU A 69 -2.14 -2.34 5.61
CA LEU A 69 -2.61 -2.83 6.90
C LEU A 69 -3.35 -1.77 7.75
N GLY A 70 -3.33 -0.49 7.34
CA GLY A 70 -3.87 0.61 8.14
C GLY A 70 -3.00 0.95 9.35
N GLU A 71 -1.70 0.63 9.30
CA GLU A 71 -0.75 0.91 10.36
C GLU A 71 -0.17 2.32 10.19
N TYR A 72 -1.02 3.33 10.37
CA TYR A 72 -0.73 4.73 10.02
C TYR A 72 0.48 5.30 10.76
N ASP A 73 0.71 4.95 12.03
CA ASP A 73 1.90 5.42 12.76
C ASP A 73 3.21 4.87 12.17
N VAL A 74 3.17 3.65 11.61
CA VAL A 74 4.31 3.04 10.93
C VAL A 74 4.51 3.70 9.57
N ALA A 75 3.43 3.86 8.80
CA ALA A 75 3.44 4.55 7.51
C ALA A 75 3.97 5.98 7.64
N TYR A 76 3.51 6.74 8.64
CA TYR A 76 3.98 8.11 8.90
C TYR A 76 5.47 8.13 9.24
N THR A 77 5.95 7.16 10.02
CA THR A 77 7.37 7.04 10.38
C THR A 77 8.23 6.77 9.15
N LEU A 78 7.69 6.24 8.06
CA LEU A 78 8.41 6.01 6.80
C LEU A 78 8.46 7.24 5.90
N TYR A 79 7.68 8.30 6.17
CA TYR A 79 7.84 9.58 5.48
C TYR A 79 9.13 10.30 5.88
N THR A 80 9.69 11.06 4.93
CA THR A 80 10.85 11.91 5.18
C THR A 80 10.52 13.03 6.16
N GLN A 81 11.43 13.33 7.06
CA GLN A 81 11.35 14.51 7.94
C GLN A 81 12.35 15.61 7.52
N ARG A 82 12.99 15.44 6.35
CA ARG A 82 13.95 16.40 5.79
C ARG A 82 13.27 17.75 5.56
N GLU A 83 13.91 18.82 6.03
CA GLU A 83 13.40 20.18 5.85
C GLU A 83 13.16 20.48 4.35
N GLY A 84 12.01 21.08 4.03
CA GLY A 84 11.61 21.37 2.65
C GLY A 84 10.84 20.25 1.93
N TYR A 85 10.80 19.03 2.50
CA TYR A 85 10.05 17.89 1.94
C TYR A 85 8.87 17.43 2.81
N VAL A 86 8.76 17.96 4.02
CA VAL A 86 7.64 17.68 4.93
C VAL A 86 6.39 18.45 4.47
N ALA A 87 5.29 17.74 4.27
CA ALA A 87 4.00 18.36 3.92
C ALA A 87 3.09 18.57 5.14
N TRP A 88 3.13 17.67 6.12
CA TRP A 88 2.34 17.77 7.35
C TRP A 88 3.00 17.06 8.53
N SER A 89 2.66 17.51 9.74
CA SER A 89 3.08 16.93 11.01
C SER A 89 2.31 15.65 11.36
N ARG A 90 2.82 14.87 12.32
CA ARG A 90 2.15 13.66 12.82
C ARG A 90 0.76 13.96 13.38
N LEU A 91 0.61 15.11 14.05
CA LEU A 91 -0.66 15.53 14.62
C LEU A 91 -1.69 15.85 13.52
N GLU A 92 -1.24 16.42 12.40
CA GLU A 92 -2.09 16.68 11.23
C GLU A 92 -2.44 15.38 10.50
N ASP A 93 -1.50 14.44 10.39
CA ASP A 93 -1.71 13.11 9.80
C ASP A 93 -2.84 12.35 10.53
N GLN A 94 -2.81 12.36 11.87
CA GLN A 94 -3.82 11.74 12.73
C GLN A 94 -5.21 12.39 12.60
N GLN A 95 -5.31 13.59 12.02
CA GLN A 95 -6.57 14.28 11.78
C GLN A 95 -7.14 13.99 10.39
N ILE A 96 -6.42 13.27 9.52
CA ILE A 96 -6.92 12.88 8.20
C ILE A 96 -8.11 11.93 8.41
N PRO A 97 -9.32 12.24 7.90
CA PRO A 97 -10.49 11.37 8.05
C PRO A 97 -10.26 9.99 7.41
N GLU A 98 -10.79 8.92 8.02
CA GLU A 98 -10.67 7.54 7.50
C GLU A 98 -11.11 7.40 6.03
N LYS A 99 -12.15 8.14 5.61
CA LYS A 99 -12.59 8.17 4.20
C LYS A 99 -11.55 8.73 3.21
N ASP A 100 -10.63 9.53 3.72
CA ASP A 100 -9.54 10.17 2.97
C ASP A 100 -8.22 9.40 3.20
N GLN A 101 -8.18 8.47 4.17
CA GLN A 101 -7.14 7.46 4.33
C GLN A 101 -7.40 6.36 3.28
N GLY A 102 -6.50 6.20 2.31
CA GLY A 102 -6.72 5.30 1.18
C GLY A 102 -7.13 3.88 1.60
N ASN A 103 -8.14 3.32 0.94
CA ASN A 103 -8.60 1.95 1.23
C ASN A 103 -7.70 0.88 0.57
N LYS A 104 -7.86 -0.39 0.98
CA LYS A 104 -7.05 -1.50 0.48
C LYS A 104 -7.10 -1.65 -1.04
N GLU A 105 -8.26 -1.43 -1.66
CA GLU A 105 -8.42 -1.48 -3.11
C GLU A 105 -7.61 -0.39 -3.81
N GLN A 106 -7.65 0.84 -3.27
CA GLN A 106 -6.88 1.98 -3.77
C GLN A 106 -5.37 1.78 -3.58
N ILE A 107 -4.94 1.31 -2.41
CA ILE A 107 -3.52 1.05 -2.13
C ILE A 107 -2.96 -0.01 -3.10
N THR A 108 -3.64 -1.14 -3.24
CA THR A 108 -3.24 -2.19 -4.20
C THR A 108 -3.24 -1.70 -5.64
N ALA A 109 -4.21 -0.87 -6.04
CA ALA A 109 -4.25 -0.32 -7.39
C ALA A 109 -3.14 0.71 -7.64
N ASN A 110 -2.85 1.58 -6.66
CA ASN A 110 -1.88 2.65 -6.78
C ASN A 110 -0.44 2.14 -6.82
N PHE A 111 -0.15 1.04 -6.11
CA PHE A 111 1.21 0.49 -5.98
C PHE A 111 1.35 -0.90 -6.60
N ARG A 112 0.49 -1.25 -7.56
CA ARG A 112 0.58 -2.52 -8.28
C ARG A 112 1.96 -2.69 -8.93
N ASN A 113 2.59 -3.84 -8.72
CA ASN A 113 3.90 -4.21 -9.28
C ASN A 113 5.08 -3.32 -8.82
N ILE A 114 4.93 -2.56 -7.73
CA ILE A 114 6.03 -1.70 -7.25
C ILE A 114 7.30 -2.51 -6.92
N GLU A 115 7.16 -3.77 -6.49
CA GLU A 115 8.25 -4.69 -6.20
C GLU A 115 9.08 -5.09 -7.44
N GLN A 116 8.53 -4.87 -8.64
CA GLN A 116 9.22 -5.10 -9.92
C GLN A 116 9.91 -3.83 -10.42
N GLY A 117 9.81 -2.74 -9.67
CA GLY A 117 10.41 -1.46 -10.03
C GLY A 117 11.92 -1.44 -9.86
N GLU A 118 12.52 -0.38 -10.39
CA GLU A 118 13.93 -0.08 -10.24
C GLU A 118 14.11 1.28 -9.59
N PHE A 119 15.08 1.37 -8.67
CA PHE A 119 15.41 2.61 -7.99
C PHE A 119 16.48 3.40 -8.75
N TYR A 120 16.26 4.70 -8.87
CA TYR A 120 17.15 5.65 -9.52
C TYR A 120 17.44 6.81 -8.56
N GLU A 121 18.72 7.04 -8.26
CA GLU A 121 19.15 8.24 -7.54
C GLU A 121 19.13 9.46 -8.49
N GLN A 122 18.65 10.58 -7.99
CA GLN A 122 18.58 11.86 -8.68
C GLN A 122 19.11 12.98 -7.77
N GLY A 123 20.33 13.45 -8.04
CA GLY A 123 20.97 14.47 -7.20
C GLY A 123 21.49 13.90 -5.87
N GLU A 124 21.66 14.77 -4.87
CA GLU A 124 22.32 14.37 -3.62
C GLU A 124 21.41 13.59 -2.67
N HIS A 125 20.12 13.95 -2.63
CA HIS A 125 19.18 13.41 -1.65
C HIS A 125 17.82 13.02 -2.24
N GLU A 126 17.61 13.12 -3.55
CA GLU A 126 16.37 12.69 -4.19
C GLU A 126 16.59 11.39 -4.96
N GLY A 127 15.52 10.61 -5.11
CA GLY A 127 15.49 9.43 -5.93
C GLY A 127 14.05 9.01 -6.17
N TYR A 128 13.86 8.05 -7.06
CA TYR A 128 12.54 7.51 -7.32
C TYR A 128 12.62 6.04 -7.71
N ILE A 129 11.54 5.31 -7.43
CA ILE A 129 11.32 3.98 -7.99
C ILE A 129 10.44 4.15 -9.23
N GLU A 130 10.94 3.70 -10.38
CA GLU A 130 10.15 3.58 -11.60
C GLU A 130 9.59 2.16 -11.70
N TYR A 131 8.29 2.03 -11.93
CA TYR A 131 7.62 0.73 -12.05
C TYR A 131 6.43 0.82 -13.01
N GLU A 132 5.95 -0.31 -13.49
CA GLU A 132 4.86 -0.40 -14.46
C GLU A 132 3.59 -0.96 -13.81
N LYS A 133 2.57 -0.11 -13.61
CA LYS A 133 1.30 -0.54 -13.01
C LYS A 133 0.41 -1.31 -13.99
N GLU A 134 0.50 -0.94 -15.26
CA GLU A 134 -0.25 -1.52 -16.38
C GLU A 134 0.63 -1.48 -17.62
N ALA A 135 0.39 -2.38 -18.58
CA ALA A 135 1.22 -2.54 -19.78
C ALA A 135 1.56 -1.18 -20.45
N GLY A 136 2.83 -0.79 -20.41
CA GLY A 136 3.35 0.47 -20.97
C GLY A 136 3.07 1.74 -20.17
N ALA A 137 2.42 1.66 -19.00
CA ALA A 137 2.09 2.79 -18.13
C ALA A 137 3.06 2.86 -16.94
N LYS A 138 4.14 3.63 -17.13
CA LYS A 138 5.11 3.94 -16.07
C LYS A 138 4.49 4.74 -14.94
N SER A 139 4.92 4.45 -13.73
CA SER A 139 4.61 5.17 -12.51
C SER A 139 5.88 5.39 -11.71
N PHE A 140 5.88 6.43 -10.89
CA PHE A 140 7.04 6.85 -10.12
C PHE A 140 6.67 6.97 -8.66
N PHE A 141 7.54 6.47 -7.79
CA PHE A 141 7.40 6.57 -6.35
C PHE A 141 8.61 7.33 -5.80
N GLN A 142 8.38 8.54 -5.30
CA GLN A 142 9.46 9.44 -4.91
C GLN A 142 10.00 9.09 -3.53
N MET A 143 11.33 9.14 -3.41
CA MET A 143 12.06 8.89 -2.19
C MET A 143 13.05 10.02 -1.91
N ILE A 144 13.23 10.35 -0.64
CA ILE A 144 14.13 11.40 -0.17
C ILE A 144 15.06 10.77 0.86
N LYS A 145 16.37 10.85 0.62
CA LYS A 145 17.41 10.50 1.59
C LYS A 145 17.39 11.56 2.69
N ASP A 146 17.27 11.17 3.95
CA ASP A 146 17.30 12.08 5.10
C ASP A 146 18.74 12.45 5.52
N GLU A 147 18.89 13.24 6.57
CA GLU A 147 20.17 13.68 7.11
C GLU A 147 21.00 12.54 7.72
N ASN A 148 20.36 11.40 8.02
CA ASN A 148 20.97 10.19 8.54
C ASN A 148 21.34 9.18 7.43
N ASN A 149 21.20 9.57 6.15
CA ASN A 149 21.39 8.72 4.97
C ASN A 149 20.38 7.56 4.85
N ILE A 150 19.19 7.70 5.45
CA ILE A 150 18.10 6.75 5.32
C ILE A 150 17.20 7.22 4.18
N TRP A 151 16.90 6.33 3.23
CA TRP A 151 15.89 6.61 2.20
C TRP A 151 14.50 6.56 2.83
N LYS A 152 13.69 7.62 2.62
CA LYS A 152 12.34 7.77 3.16
C LYS A 152 11.36 8.13 2.05
N VAL A 153 10.08 7.91 2.30
CA VAL A 153 9.01 8.23 1.33
C VAL A 153 8.80 9.74 1.27
N ALA A 154 8.68 10.30 0.07
CA ALA A 154 8.27 11.69 -0.08
C ALA A 154 6.76 11.85 0.22
N PHE A 155 6.38 12.93 0.90
CA PHE A 155 4.96 13.25 1.11
C PHE A 155 4.25 13.60 -0.19
N MET A 156 4.95 14.32 -1.07
CA MET A 156 4.39 14.76 -2.35
C MET A 156 4.88 13.84 -3.46
N PRO A 157 3.98 13.32 -4.30
CA PRO A 157 4.37 12.55 -5.48
C PRO A 157 5.06 13.47 -6.50
N LEU A 158 5.84 12.87 -7.41
CA LEU A 158 6.34 13.56 -8.60
C LEU A 158 5.16 14.06 -9.43
N GLN A 159 5.19 15.34 -9.81
CA GLN A 159 4.18 16.00 -10.64
C GLN A 159 4.45 15.81 -12.14
#